data_AF-A0A7K4YZH2-F1
#
_entry.id   AF-A0A7K4YZH2-F1
#
_cell.length_a   1.000
_cell.length_b   1.000
_cell.length_c   1.000
_cell.angle_alpha   90.00
_cell.angle_beta   90.00
_cell.angle_gamma   90.00
#
_symmetry.space_group_name_H-M   'P 1'
#
loop_
_entity.id
_entity.type
_entity.pdbx_description
1 polymer ?
#
loop_
_entity_poly.entity_id
_entity_poly.type
_entity_poly.pdbx_seq_one_letter_code
_entity_poly.pdbx_strand_id
1 'polypeptide(L)' 'PPQTLLEMLRRFDLSREYGPCTGITRLQRWERAQALGLSPPRPVLDALLQHPDNPDVTY' A
#
# COMPACT_ATOMS: atom_id res chain seq x y z
N PRO A 1 9.70 11.82 -14.84
CA PRO A 1 9.30 12.59 -13.63
C PRO A 1 9.36 11.67 -12.42
N PRO A 2 9.81 12.14 -11.24
CA PRO A 2 9.69 11.35 -10.02
C PRO A 2 8.20 11.04 -9.76
N GLN A 3 7.87 9.79 -9.42
CA GLN A 3 6.52 9.43 -9.03
C GLN A 3 6.19 10.12 -7.70
N THR A 4 4.99 10.70 -7.61
CA THR A 4 4.49 11.22 -6.34
C THR A 4 4.12 10.07 -5.40
N LEU A 5 4.15 10.31 -4.08
CA LEU A 5 3.76 9.33 -3.08
C LEU A 5 2.37 8.72 -3.38
N LEU A 6 1.39 9.57 -3.70
CA LEU A 6 0.02 9.15 -4.00
C LEU A 6 -0.08 8.31 -5.30
N GLU A 7 0.75 8.57 -6.30
CA GLU A 7 0.80 7.73 -7.51
C GLU A 7 1.33 6.32 -7.20
N MET A 8 2.34 6.21 -6.34
CA MET A 8 2.87 4.92 -5.91
C MET A 8 1.80 4.13 -5.13
N LEU A 9 1.12 4.78 -4.19
CA LEU A 9 0.04 4.18 -3.41
C LEU A 9 -1.12 3.76 -4.32
N ARG A 10 -1.51 4.59 -5.30
CA ARG A 10 -2.53 4.26 -6.29
C ARG A 10 -2.15 3.03 -7.13
N ARG A 11 -0.89 2.86 -7.49
CA ARG A 11 -0.43 1.67 -8.22
C ARG A 11 -0.48 0.42 -7.37
N PHE A 12 -0.09 0.55 -6.10
CA PHE A 12 -0.28 -0.53 -5.12
C PHE A 12 -1.77 -0.87 -5.00
N ASP A 13 -2.65 0.14 -4.93
CA ASP A 13 -4.10 -0.02 -4.88
C ASP A 13 -4.65 -0.83 -6.05
N LEU A 14 -4.17 -0.53 -7.26
CA LEU A 14 -4.60 -1.18 -8.50
C LEU A 14 -3.93 -2.52 -8.78
N SER A 15 -2.86 -2.90 -8.06
CA SER A 15 -2.16 -4.15 -8.35
C SER A 15 -2.93 -5.37 -7.85
N ARG A 16 -3.41 -6.19 -8.78
CA ARG A 16 -4.20 -7.39 -8.49
C ARG A 16 -3.40 -8.48 -7.78
N GLU A 17 -2.07 -8.46 -7.91
CA GLU A 17 -1.18 -9.47 -7.34
C GLU A 17 -1.26 -9.50 -5.80
N TYR A 18 -1.52 -8.36 -5.14
CA TYR A 18 -1.63 -8.23 -3.68
C TYR A 18 -3.04 -8.51 -3.13
N GLY A 19 -3.92 -9.05 -3.97
CA GLY A 19 -5.30 -9.37 -3.62
C GLY A 19 -6.21 -8.14 -3.47
N PRO A 20 -7.47 -8.34 -3.04
CA PRO A 20 -8.49 -7.29 -3.00
C PRO A 20 -8.16 -6.16 -2.01
N CYS A 21 -8.42 -4.92 -2.39
CA CYS A 21 -8.19 -3.72 -1.57
C CYS A 21 -9.43 -3.25 -0.78
N THR A 22 -10.59 -3.87 -0.98
CA THR A 22 -11.85 -3.38 -0.43
C THR A 22 -12.03 -3.75 1.04
N GLY A 23 -12.45 -2.78 1.86
CA GLY A 23 -12.81 -3.01 3.27
C GLY A 23 -11.63 -3.18 4.23
N ILE A 24 -10.42 -2.86 3.79
CA ILE A 24 -9.19 -2.92 4.59
C ILE A 24 -8.34 -1.67 4.33
N THR A 25 -7.50 -1.30 5.28
CA THR A 25 -6.48 -0.26 5.10
C THR A 25 -5.38 -0.74 4.14
N ARG A 26 -4.61 0.20 3.57
CA ARG A 26 -3.43 -0.13 2.76
C ARG A 26 -2.39 -0.92 3.55
N LEU A 27 -2.24 -0.66 4.85
CA LEU A 27 -1.32 -1.42 5.72
C LEU A 27 -1.75 -2.87 5.88
N GLN A 28 -3.02 -3.12 6.22
CA GLN A 28 -3.56 -4.48 6.32
C GLN A 28 -3.40 -5.25 4.99
N ARG A 29 -3.60 -4.57 3.86
CA ARG A 29 -3.36 -5.17 2.54
C ARG A 29 -1.89 -5.53 2.34
N TRP A 30 -0.98 -4.63 2.69
CA TRP A 30 0.47 -4.84 2.57
C TRP A 30 0.92 -6.04 3.42
N GLU A 31 0.49 -6.09 4.68
CA GLU A 31 0.81 -7.19 5.60
C GLU A 31 0.29 -8.53 5.09
N ARG A 32 -0.95 -8.57 4.57
CA ARG A 32 -1.53 -9.78 3.97
C ARG A 32 -0.73 -10.23 2.75
N ALA A 33 -0.34 -9.31 1.86
CA ALA A 33 0.47 -9.64 0.70
C ALA A 33 1.85 -10.18 1.10
N GLN A 34 2.46 -9.61 2.13
CA GLN A 34 3.73 -10.09 2.68
C GLN A 34 3.59 -11.49 3.29
N ALA A 35 2.54 -11.74 4.07
CA ALA A 35 2.25 -13.05 4.65
C ALA A 35 2.00 -14.14 3.58
N LEU A 36 1.52 -13.76 2.40
CA LEU A 36 1.37 -14.65 1.23
C LEU A 36 2.67 -14.83 0.43
N GLY A 37 3.77 -14.20 0.83
CA GLY A 37 5.05 -14.28 0.12
C GLY A 37 5.12 -13.47 -1.18
N LEU A 38 4.17 -12.56 -1.41
CA LEU A 38 4.04 -11.80 -2.67
C LEU A 38 5.00 -10.61 -2.77
N SER A 39 5.86 -10.40 -1.77
CA SER A 39 6.90 -9.37 -1.76
C SER A 39 6.39 -7.95 -2.13
N PRO A 40 5.39 -7.41 -1.41
CA PRO A 40 4.87 -6.08 -1.68
C PRO A 40 5.95 -4.99 -1.52
N PRO A 41 5.82 -3.82 -2.19
CA PRO A 41 6.89 -2.83 -2.26
C PRO A 41 7.20 -2.22 -0.89
N ARG A 42 8.47 -2.22 -0.49
CA ARG A 42 8.92 -1.62 0.78
C ARG A 42 8.59 -0.11 0.92
N PRO A 43 8.74 0.72 -0.12
CA PRO A 43 8.37 2.15 -0.03
C PRO A 43 6.90 2.41 0.34
N VAL A 44 5.99 1.48 0.01
CA VAL A 44 4.59 1.56 0.45
C VAL A 44 4.49 1.42 1.96
N LEU A 45 5.18 0.44 2.55
CA LEU A 45 5.21 0.28 4.00
C LEU A 45 5.81 1.53 4.67
N ASP A 46 6.94 2.03 4.19
CA ASP A 46 7.59 3.20 4.79
C ASP A 46 6.66 4.43 4.77
N ALA A 47 5.92 4.65 3.67
CA ALA A 47 4.94 5.72 3.59
C ALA A 47 3.78 5.57 4.59
N LEU A 48 3.27 4.34 4.75
CA LEU A 48 2.17 4.04 5.67
C LEU A 48 2.60 4.26 7.13
N LEU A 49 3.83 3.91 7.47
CA LEU A 49 4.40 4.11 8.81
C LEU A 49 4.74 5.59 9.09
N GLN A 50 5.11 6.36 8.07
CA GLN A 50 5.42 7.80 8.21
C GLN A 50 4.17 8.69 8.32
N HIS A 51 3.03 8.23 7.80
CA HIS A 51 1.79 9.01 7.76
C HIS A 51 0.57 8.24 8.31
N PRO A 52 0.60 7.75 9.56
CA PRO A 52 -0.47 6.94 10.14
C PRO A 52 -1.80 7.69 10.31
N ASP A 53 -1.76 9.02 10.44
CA ASP A 53 -2.95 9.87 10.63
C ASP A 53 -3.47 10.50 9.32
N ASN A 54 -2.84 10.20 8.17
CA ASN A 54 -3.25 10.75 6.89
C ASN A 54 -4.19 9.79 6.14
N PRO A 55 -5.49 10.14 5.98
CA PRO A 55 -6.44 9.27 5.29
C PRO A 55 -6.08 9.03 3.82
N ASP A 56 -5.49 10.02 3.12
CA ASP A 56 -5.05 9.87 1.73
C ASP A 56 -3.89 8.88 1.57
N VAL A 57 -3.17 8.58 2.66
CA VAL A 57 -2.08 7.60 2.67
C VAL A 57 -2.55 6.24 3.20
N THR A 58 -3.44 6.21 4.18
CA THR A 58 -3.86 4.99 4.87
C THR A 58 -4.99 4.22 4.16
N TYR A 59 -5.84 4.91 3.38
CA TYR A 59 -7.00 4.34 2.68
C TYR A 59 -6.91 4.46 1.16
#